data_AF-A0A024RWH8-F1
#
_entry.id   AF-A0A024RWH8-F1
#
_cell.length_a   1.000
_cell.length_b   1.000
_cell.length_c   1.000
_cell.angle_alpha   90.00
_cell.angle_beta   90.00
_cell.angle_gamma   90.00
#
_symmetry.space_group_name_H-M   'P 1'
#
loop_
_entity.id
_entity.type
_entity.pdbx_description
1 polymer ?
#
loop_
_entity_poly.entity_id
_entity_poly.type
_entity_poly.pdbx_seq_one_letter_code
_entity_poly.pdbx_strand_id
1 'polypeptide(L)'
;MKLKALFLLAISGASQLVSANEAPCNNTTDASTLLRSVIDSLGGFEALQAVQRLVFKAEGIYRSQTLTQNYNLYHSDQSVAEAGSEILSFDFSSGFRARIDRYYRYNDYWIWAQPGLEPSMNYTIVLKDGKDGYACFTKGQNSFFVNDPTQTLGYNHFTILELDNFGLSLIVNATSHRPYKIRSLETHATYGNVTNDLLLSNYSTVGFDDESTFSLQLPYRLQTIFNSTDVLEDVKLDSISINPPFQTGFFDPVLPAEDTSSPQAPKQNPLYPRSEVHEYFEAGLWGGPFESFFNTSAVVVTHPIPDVPQIMAVYVGYADYVQLVLNFTDGVLITDAAPHRSRILIQWVKEMFNKTVTHIVPSHHHRDHAGGVPDYVKAGATLVVPDVAKRFYSSINNGHVKFATYNESNPFVLKDENIQFRSLWRDENPHARDWSYGIATSACPAEDEAVVAFVADVWSPDPDDGGMGDAVRFDIGYARQWLDAAVDDGLPREAVVVGAHGGNTTIDKLESLIAITGYEYPDLGTKHWKAGGALCAHQRP
;
A
#
# COMPACT_ATOMS: atom_id res chain seq x y z
N MET A 1 -28.55 -8.74 -12.76
CA MET A 1 -29.19 -8.16 -13.98
C MET A 1 -28.64 -6.79 -14.39
N LYS A 2 -28.60 -5.75 -13.53
CA LYS A 2 -27.96 -4.44 -13.85
C LYS A 2 -26.42 -4.48 -13.94
N LEU A 3 -25.75 -5.35 -13.17
CA LEU A 3 -24.29 -5.54 -13.23
C LEU A 3 -23.86 -6.25 -14.52
N LYS A 4 -24.61 -7.29 -14.92
CA LYS A 4 -24.54 -7.87 -16.27
C LYS A 4 -24.62 -6.75 -17.31
N ALA A 5 -25.53 -5.78 -17.13
CA ALA A 5 -25.64 -4.69 -18.07
C ALA A 5 -24.47 -3.67 -18.09
N LEU A 6 -23.90 -3.30 -16.94
CA LEU A 6 -22.78 -2.35 -16.84
C LEU A 6 -21.41 -2.98 -17.09
N PHE A 7 -21.23 -4.24 -16.69
CA PHE A 7 -20.04 -5.05 -16.94
C PHE A 7 -20.00 -5.53 -18.39
N LEU A 8 -21.16 -5.87 -18.97
CA LEU A 8 -21.28 -6.01 -20.41
C LEU A 8 -21.17 -4.62 -21.08
N LEU A 9 -21.79 -3.51 -20.63
CA LEU A 9 -21.52 -2.19 -21.28
C LEU A 9 -20.06 -1.74 -21.22
N ALA A 10 -19.34 -2.13 -20.17
CA ALA A 10 -17.91 -1.95 -20.02
C ALA A 10 -17.11 -2.83 -21.01
N ILE A 11 -17.67 -3.96 -21.44
CA ILE A 11 -16.91 -5.00 -22.12
C ILE A 11 -17.62 -5.62 -23.34
N SER A 12 -18.87 -6.08 -23.33
CA SER A 12 -19.52 -6.75 -24.47
C SER A 12 -21.07 -6.61 -24.60
N GLY A 13 -21.63 -5.52 -24.08
CA GLY A 13 -23.03 -5.07 -24.03
C GLY A 13 -24.13 -6.04 -23.60
N ALA A 14 -24.96 -5.58 -22.67
CA ALA A 14 -26.39 -5.80 -22.66
C ALA A 14 -26.94 -4.64 -21.86
N SER A 15 -28.06 -4.03 -22.21
CA SER A 15 -28.64 -2.99 -21.36
C SER A 15 -30.13 -3.16 -21.32
N GLN A 16 -30.59 -3.91 -20.34
CA GLN A 16 -31.85 -3.58 -19.72
C GLN A 16 -31.47 -3.15 -18.30
N LEU A 17 -31.74 -1.88 -17.97
CA LEU A 17 -31.65 -1.24 -16.65
C LEU A 17 -30.49 -0.23 -16.38
N VAL A 18 -29.76 0.29 -17.37
CA VAL A 18 -28.90 1.47 -17.16
C VAL A 18 -29.69 2.75 -17.45
N SER A 19 -30.00 3.52 -16.42
CA SER A 19 -30.47 4.90 -16.56
C SER A 19 -29.25 5.81 -16.65
N ALA A 20 -29.08 6.49 -17.79
CA ALA A 20 -28.01 7.46 -17.95
C ALA A 20 -28.44 8.79 -17.31
N ASN A 21 -27.68 9.26 -16.33
CA ASN A 21 -27.89 10.58 -15.73
C ASN A 21 -26.97 11.59 -16.42
N GLU A 22 -27.49 12.77 -16.79
CA GLU A 22 -26.68 13.85 -17.35
C GLU A 22 -25.62 14.30 -16.32
N ALA A 23 -24.36 14.35 -16.76
CA ALA A 23 -23.34 15.12 -16.05
C ALA A 23 -23.59 16.62 -16.30
N PRO A 24 -23.24 17.53 -15.37
CA PRO A 24 -23.47 18.96 -15.48
C PRO A 24 -22.50 19.66 -16.45
N CYS A 25 -22.27 19.07 -17.62
CA CYS A 25 -21.48 19.66 -18.70
C CYS A 25 -22.41 19.97 -19.87
N ASN A 26 -22.37 21.24 -20.27
CA ASN A 26 -23.17 22.02 -21.25
C ASN A 26 -23.36 21.42 -22.67
N ASN A 27 -23.53 20.11 -22.83
CA ASN A 27 -23.65 19.46 -24.13
C ASN A 27 -25.02 18.79 -24.28
N THR A 28 -25.78 19.28 -25.25
CA THR A 28 -27.17 18.96 -25.62
C THR A 28 -27.44 17.51 -26.09
N THR A 29 -26.57 16.54 -25.77
CA THR A 29 -26.78 15.14 -26.17
C THR A 29 -27.48 14.39 -25.04
N ASP A 30 -28.76 14.05 -25.24
CA ASP A 30 -29.53 13.20 -24.33
C ASP A 30 -28.74 11.92 -24.02
N ALA A 31 -28.62 11.62 -22.73
CA ALA A 31 -27.83 10.50 -22.22
C ALA A 31 -28.29 9.14 -22.81
N SER A 32 -29.56 9.03 -23.18
CA SER A 32 -30.12 7.86 -23.88
C SER A 32 -29.58 7.72 -25.31
N THR A 33 -29.37 8.86 -26.00
CA THR A 33 -28.82 8.92 -27.36
C THR A 33 -27.33 8.55 -27.36
N LEU A 34 -26.58 9.02 -26.36
CA LEU A 34 -25.19 8.61 -26.16
C LEU A 34 -25.08 7.10 -25.92
N LEU A 35 -25.94 6.55 -25.06
CA LEU A 35 -25.95 5.10 -24.77
C LEU A 35 -26.23 4.26 -26.02
N ARG A 36 -27.18 4.66 -26.87
CA ARG A 36 -27.44 3.98 -28.15
C ARG A 36 -26.22 4.03 -29.07
N SER A 37 -25.58 5.19 -29.17
CA SER A 37 -24.37 5.37 -29.99
C SER A 37 -23.23 4.47 -29.52
N VAL A 38 -23.07 4.29 -28.20
CA VAL A 38 -22.12 3.34 -27.62
C VAL A 38 -22.46 1.91 -28.01
N ILE A 39 -23.72 1.50 -27.82
CA ILE A 39 -24.22 0.16 -28.18
C ILE A 39 -23.95 -0.15 -29.67
N ASP A 40 -24.28 0.78 -30.55
CA ASP A 40 -24.08 0.61 -31.99
C ASP A 40 -22.59 0.51 -32.33
N SER A 41 -21.74 1.31 -31.68
CA SER A 41 -20.27 1.27 -31.88
C SER A 41 -19.63 -0.06 -31.46
N LEU A 42 -20.27 -0.81 -30.56
CA LEU A 42 -19.77 -2.07 -30.04
C LEU A 42 -20.22 -3.29 -30.85
N GLY A 43 -21.16 -3.15 -31.79
CA GLY A 43 -21.72 -4.27 -32.56
C GLY A 43 -23.25 -4.34 -32.59
N GLY A 44 -23.93 -3.41 -31.88
CA GLY A 44 -25.38 -3.29 -31.87
C GLY A 44 -26.06 -4.19 -30.84
N PHE A 45 -27.31 -3.85 -30.51
CA PHE A 45 -28.05 -4.44 -29.39
C PHE A 45 -28.18 -5.97 -29.44
N GLU A 46 -28.42 -6.54 -30.62
CA GLU A 46 -28.62 -7.99 -30.79
C GLU A 46 -27.35 -8.79 -30.52
N ALA A 47 -26.21 -8.35 -31.05
CA ALA A 47 -24.90 -8.97 -30.79
C ALA A 47 -24.58 -8.94 -29.30
N LEU A 48 -24.76 -7.78 -28.68
CA LEU A 48 -24.58 -7.58 -27.24
C LEU A 48 -25.48 -8.54 -26.42
N GLN A 49 -26.77 -8.62 -26.72
CA GLN A 49 -27.69 -9.55 -26.04
C GLN A 49 -27.33 -11.03 -26.19
N ALA A 50 -26.69 -11.41 -27.31
CA ALA A 50 -26.27 -12.78 -27.56
C ALA A 50 -25.10 -13.22 -26.65
N VAL A 51 -24.40 -12.29 -25.97
CA VAL A 51 -23.29 -12.64 -25.07
C VAL A 51 -23.79 -13.32 -23.81
N GLN A 52 -23.39 -14.56 -23.65
CA GLN A 52 -23.60 -15.38 -22.47
C GLN A 52 -22.30 -15.57 -21.69
N ARG A 53 -21.15 -15.64 -22.37
CA ARG A 53 -19.84 -15.89 -21.76
C ARG A 53 -18.76 -15.11 -22.47
N LEU A 54 -17.69 -14.79 -21.75
CA LEU A 54 -16.59 -14.00 -22.27
C LEU A 54 -15.29 -14.41 -21.60
N VAL A 55 -14.22 -14.57 -22.38
CA VAL A 55 -12.88 -14.86 -21.87
C VAL A 55 -11.88 -13.88 -22.47
N PHE A 56 -11.15 -13.18 -21.61
CA PHE A 56 -9.98 -12.39 -21.96
C PHE A 56 -8.74 -13.16 -21.58
N LYS A 57 -7.76 -13.20 -22.49
CA LYS A 57 -6.50 -13.90 -22.25
C LYS A 57 -5.35 -12.96 -22.53
N ALA A 58 -4.47 -12.77 -21.56
CA ALA A 58 -3.16 -12.17 -21.69
C ALA A 58 -2.13 -13.20 -21.24
N GLU A 59 -1.27 -13.67 -22.14
CA GLU A 59 -0.24 -14.67 -21.91
C GLU A 59 1.18 -14.07 -21.86
N GLY A 60 1.38 -12.87 -22.42
CA GLY A 60 2.73 -12.33 -22.63
C GLY A 60 3.05 -10.96 -22.01
N ILE A 61 2.06 -10.11 -21.71
CA ILE A 61 2.32 -8.76 -21.16
C ILE A 61 1.30 -8.44 -20.06
N TYR A 62 1.74 -8.67 -18.82
CA TYR A 62 1.19 -8.12 -17.60
C TYR A 62 2.33 -7.41 -16.86
N ARG A 63 2.19 -6.10 -16.65
CA ARG A 63 3.07 -5.32 -15.78
C ARG A 63 2.25 -4.58 -14.77
N SER A 64 2.75 -4.51 -13.54
CA SER A 64 2.12 -3.73 -12.49
C SER A 64 3.13 -2.90 -11.72
N GLN A 65 2.66 -1.80 -11.15
CA GLN A 65 3.41 -0.88 -10.30
C GLN A 65 2.64 -0.62 -9.01
N THR A 66 3.32 -0.05 -8.01
CA THR A 66 2.71 0.30 -6.73
C THR A 66 2.80 1.78 -6.41
N LEU A 67 1.93 2.23 -5.50
CA LEU A 67 1.99 3.54 -4.87
C LEU A 67 2.66 3.51 -3.49
N THR A 68 2.90 2.31 -2.93
CA THR A 68 3.27 2.12 -1.52
C THR A 68 4.75 2.18 -1.20
N GLN A 69 5.60 1.92 -2.19
CA GLN A 69 7.03 1.58 -2.02
C GLN A 69 7.91 2.33 -3.05
N ASN A 70 7.51 3.54 -3.42
CA ASN A 70 8.20 4.33 -4.43
C ASN A 70 9.41 5.07 -3.85
N TYR A 71 10.41 5.34 -4.67
CA TYR A 71 11.42 6.33 -4.29
C TYR A 71 10.84 7.74 -4.43
N ASN A 72 10.09 7.99 -5.50
CA ASN A 72 9.44 9.27 -5.79
C ASN A 72 8.14 9.47 -5.00
N LEU A 73 7.97 10.67 -4.45
CA LEU A 73 6.75 11.06 -3.72
C LEU A 73 5.50 11.16 -4.60
N TYR A 74 5.64 11.50 -5.88
CA TYR A 74 4.52 11.99 -6.71
C TYR A 74 4.16 11.08 -7.87
N HIS A 75 5.02 10.12 -8.19
CA HIS A 75 4.85 9.23 -9.33
C HIS A 75 5.22 7.82 -8.95
N SER A 76 4.49 6.85 -9.51
CA SER A 76 4.89 5.45 -9.38
C SER A 76 6.18 5.21 -10.15
N ASP A 77 7.21 4.75 -9.44
CA ASP A 77 8.50 4.32 -10.01
C ASP A 77 8.88 2.90 -9.59
N GLN A 78 8.13 2.28 -8.69
CA GLN A 78 8.36 0.92 -8.22
C GLN A 78 7.45 -0.09 -8.92
N SER A 79 8.07 -1.03 -9.63
CA SER A 79 7.36 -2.14 -10.28
C SER A 79 7.02 -3.24 -9.27
N VAL A 80 5.83 -3.84 -9.39
CA VAL A 80 5.41 -5.03 -8.65
C VAL A 80 5.70 -6.27 -9.47
N ALA A 81 5.02 -6.41 -10.61
CA ALA A 81 5.27 -7.49 -11.56
C ALA A 81 5.90 -6.98 -12.86
N GLU A 82 6.96 -7.64 -13.31
CA GLU A 82 7.61 -7.31 -14.60
C GLU A 82 7.09 -8.17 -15.76
N ALA A 83 6.52 -9.32 -15.44
CA ALA A 83 5.97 -10.27 -16.38
C ALA A 83 4.85 -11.08 -15.71
N GLY A 84 3.93 -11.57 -16.52
CA GLY A 84 2.82 -12.40 -16.05
C GLY A 84 1.81 -12.71 -17.15
N SER A 85 0.76 -13.38 -16.75
CA SER A 85 -0.40 -13.72 -17.55
C SER A 85 -1.67 -13.58 -16.72
N GLU A 86 -2.76 -13.17 -17.37
CA GLU A 86 -4.06 -13.04 -16.76
C GLU A 86 -5.13 -13.64 -17.69
N ILE A 87 -6.03 -14.43 -17.12
CA ILE A 87 -7.23 -14.92 -17.80
C ILE A 87 -8.44 -14.48 -16.99
N LEU A 88 -9.28 -13.65 -17.61
CA LEU A 88 -10.53 -13.18 -17.04
C LEU A 88 -11.68 -13.89 -17.74
N SER A 89 -12.37 -14.77 -17.02
CA SER A 89 -13.51 -15.52 -17.54
C SER A 89 -14.80 -15.06 -16.88
N PHE A 90 -15.84 -14.85 -17.67
CA PHE A 90 -17.14 -14.40 -17.21
C PHE A 90 -18.26 -15.29 -17.77
N ASP A 91 -19.25 -15.59 -16.93
CA ASP A 91 -20.47 -16.27 -17.32
C ASP A 91 -21.68 -15.46 -16.82
N PHE A 92 -22.56 -15.15 -17.76
CA PHE A 92 -23.75 -14.33 -17.58
C PHE A 92 -25.05 -15.13 -17.79
N SER A 93 -24.97 -16.43 -18.09
CA SER A 93 -26.11 -17.26 -18.52
C SER A 93 -27.15 -17.49 -17.42
N SER A 94 -26.72 -17.62 -16.17
CA SER A 94 -27.56 -17.98 -15.02
C SER A 94 -27.36 -17.08 -13.79
N GLY A 95 -26.84 -15.87 -14.00
CA GLY A 95 -26.30 -14.97 -12.97
C GLY A 95 -24.95 -14.42 -13.44
N PHE A 96 -24.28 -13.59 -12.63
CA PHE A 96 -22.90 -13.19 -12.91
C PHE A 96 -21.95 -14.10 -12.13
N ARG A 97 -21.09 -14.80 -12.88
CA ARG A 97 -19.95 -15.53 -12.33
C ARG A 97 -18.68 -15.04 -13.01
N ALA A 98 -17.61 -14.93 -12.26
CA ALA A 98 -16.30 -14.56 -12.77
C ALA A 98 -15.23 -15.51 -12.24
N ARG A 99 -14.19 -15.71 -13.02
CA ARG A 99 -12.98 -16.40 -12.63
C ARG A 99 -11.78 -15.61 -13.14
N ILE A 100 -10.84 -15.36 -12.25
CA ILE A 100 -9.60 -14.62 -12.50
C ILE A 100 -8.47 -15.60 -12.25
N ASP A 101 -7.80 -16.04 -13.30
CA ASP A 101 -6.56 -16.80 -13.19
C ASP A 101 -5.40 -15.84 -13.44
N ARG A 102 -4.56 -15.61 -12.43
CA ARG A 102 -3.39 -14.73 -12.53
C ARG A 102 -2.12 -15.50 -12.24
N TYR A 103 -1.11 -15.21 -13.05
CA TYR A 103 0.27 -15.56 -12.79
C TYR A 103 1.12 -14.32 -13.01
N TYR A 104 2.05 -14.05 -12.12
CA TYR A 104 3.05 -13.02 -12.37
C TYR A 104 4.34 -13.29 -11.62
N ARG A 105 5.42 -12.68 -12.09
CA ARG A 105 6.74 -12.72 -11.48
C ARG A 105 7.04 -11.38 -10.84
N TYR A 106 7.38 -11.39 -9.56
CA TYR A 106 7.77 -10.18 -8.85
C TYR A 106 9.06 -9.59 -9.42
N ASN A 107 9.14 -8.26 -9.42
CA ASN A 107 10.39 -7.53 -9.68
C ASN A 107 11.43 -7.85 -8.58
N ASP A 108 12.71 -7.72 -8.94
CA ASP A 108 13.84 -8.01 -8.06
C ASP A 108 13.81 -7.23 -6.73
N TYR A 109 13.20 -6.04 -6.68
CA TYR A 109 12.99 -5.27 -5.44
C TYR A 109 12.27 -6.10 -4.36
N TRP A 110 11.20 -6.80 -4.74
CA TRP A 110 10.38 -7.56 -3.78
C TRP A 110 11.03 -8.87 -3.36
N ILE A 111 11.76 -9.50 -4.27
CA ILE A 111 12.53 -10.72 -3.98
C ILE A 111 13.69 -10.37 -3.03
N TRP A 112 14.34 -9.23 -3.23
CA TRP A 112 15.35 -8.73 -2.31
C TRP A 112 14.75 -8.42 -0.93
N ALA A 113 13.63 -7.71 -0.87
CA ALA A 113 12.98 -7.34 0.39
C ALA A 113 12.48 -8.57 1.18
N GLN A 114 12.15 -9.67 0.49
CA GLN A 114 11.70 -10.91 1.11
C GLN A 114 12.38 -12.11 0.41
N PRO A 115 13.61 -12.49 0.80
CA PRO A 115 14.38 -13.53 0.09
C PRO A 115 13.75 -14.93 0.05
N GLY A 116 12.80 -15.20 0.96
CA GLY A 116 11.98 -16.42 0.95
C GLY A 116 10.72 -16.33 0.08
N LEU A 117 10.46 -15.19 -0.57
CA LEU A 117 9.33 -15.00 -1.45
C LEU A 117 9.50 -15.86 -2.70
N GLU A 118 8.50 -16.69 -2.99
CA GLU A 118 8.47 -17.37 -4.28
C GLU A 118 8.45 -16.32 -5.40
N PRO A 119 9.41 -16.36 -6.35
CA PRO A 119 9.58 -15.29 -7.32
C PRO A 119 8.37 -15.15 -8.25
N SER A 120 7.48 -16.15 -8.26
CA SER A 120 6.25 -16.13 -9.02
C SER A 120 5.04 -16.51 -8.20
N MET A 121 3.97 -15.74 -8.40
CA MET A 121 2.65 -16.02 -7.83
C MET A 121 1.74 -16.63 -8.87
N ASN A 122 0.89 -17.57 -8.43
CA ASN A 122 -0.11 -18.20 -9.28
C ASN A 122 -1.37 -18.45 -8.47
N TYR A 123 -2.42 -17.72 -8.78
CA TYR A 123 -3.68 -17.85 -8.05
C TYR A 123 -4.89 -17.79 -8.96
N THR A 124 -5.97 -18.39 -8.46
CA THR A 124 -7.29 -18.33 -9.09
C THR A 124 -8.29 -17.80 -8.08
N ILE A 125 -9.03 -16.76 -8.45
CA ILE A 125 -10.20 -16.27 -7.71
C ILE A 125 -11.46 -16.62 -8.50
N VAL A 126 -12.47 -17.19 -7.83
CA VAL A 126 -13.82 -17.33 -8.39
C VAL A 126 -14.80 -16.45 -7.63
N LEU A 127 -15.76 -15.91 -8.37
CA LEU A 127 -16.76 -14.98 -7.90
C LEU A 127 -18.14 -15.41 -8.43
N LYS A 128 -19.17 -15.28 -7.60
CA LYS A 128 -20.58 -15.42 -7.99
C LYS A 128 -21.40 -14.31 -7.36
N ASP A 129 -22.27 -13.65 -8.13
CA ASP A 129 -23.28 -12.75 -7.59
C ASP A 129 -24.54 -13.49 -7.09
N GLY A 130 -25.36 -12.83 -6.28
CA GLY A 130 -26.61 -13.40 -5.75
C GLY A 130 -26.66 -13.52 -4.23
N LYS A 131 -27.86 -13.87 -3.73
CA LYS A 131 -28.10 -14.13 -2.30
C LYS A 131 -27.26 -15.28 -1.73
N ASP A 132 -26.68 -16.10 -2.59
CA ASP A 132 -25.77 -17.20 -2.33
C ASP A 132 -24.42 -16.99 -3.07
N GLY A 133 -24.10 -15.74 -3.42
CA GLY A 133 -22.87 -15.36 -4.11
C GLY A 133 -21.63 -15.61 -3.27
N TYR A 134 -20.42 -15.61 -3.82
CA TYR A 134 -19.17 -15.82 -3.10
C TYR A 134 -17.99 -15.15 -3.82
N ALA A 135 -16.84 -15.00 -3.16
CA ALA A 135 -15.57 -14.55 -3.74
C ALA A 135 -14.42 -15.29 -3.06
N CYS A 136 -13.73 -16.21 -3.70
CA CYS A 136 -12.71 -17.01 -2.98
C CYS A 136 -11.56 -17.43 -3.86
N PHE A 137 -10.41 -17.62 -3.23
CA PHE A 137 -9.29 -18.30 -3.85
C PHE A 137 -9.63 -19.79 -4.01
N THR A 138 -9.38 -20.33 -5.19
CA THR A 138 -9.56 -21.77 -5.51
C THR A 138 -8.24 -22.46 -5.84
N LYS A 139 -7.19 -21.66 -5.99
CA LYS A 139 -5.81 -22.08 -6.20
C LYS A 139 -4.91 -20.96 -5.70
N GLY A 140 -3.90 -21.30 -4.91
CA GLY A 140 -2.92 -20.34 -4.40
C GLY A 140 -3.56 -19.16 -3.69
N GLN A 141 -2.80 -18.07 -3.60
CA GLN A 141 -3.22 -16.84 -2.94
C GLN A 141 -2.40 -15.64 -3.45
N ASN A 142 -2.68 -14.45 -2.89
CA ASN A 142 -1.91 -13.24 -3.14
C ASN A 142 -1.51 -12.55 -1.82
N SER A 143 -0.63 -13.19 -1.04
CA SER A 143 -0.07 -12.60 0.19
C SER A 143 1.40 -12.98 0.39
N PHE A 144 2.21 -12.01 0.79
CA PHE A 144 3.62 -12.13 1.15
C PHE A 144 3.85 -12.86 2.47
N PHE A 145 2.85 -12.86 3.34
CA PHE A 145 3.00 -13.28 4.73
C PHE A 145 2.74 -14.77 4.96
N VAL A 146 2.56 -15.56 3.89
CA VAL A 146 2.25 -16.98 4.02
C VAL A 146 3.43 -17.82 3.57
N ASN A 147 3.79 -18.78 4.41
CA ASN A 147 4.94 -19.66 4.24
C ASN A 147 4.81 -20.62 3.03
N ASP A 148 3.61 -20.82 2.50
CA ASP A 148 3.34 -21.60 1.29
C ASP A 148 2.37 -20.83 0.37
N PRO A 149 2.83 -20.22 -0.74
CA PRO A 149 1.98 -19.48 -1.65
C PRO A 149 1.08 -20.38 -2.51
N THR A 150 1.33 -21.69 -2.51
CA THR A 150 0.44 -22.68 -3.13
C THR A 150 -0.74 -23.03 -2.22
N GLN A 151 -0.61 -22.77 -0.91
CA GLN A 151 -1.69 -22.91 0.04
C GLN A 151 -2.75 -21.84 -0.24
N THR A 152 -3.97 -22.28 -0.51
CA THR A 152 -5.12 -21.40 -0.68
C THR A 152 -5.41 -20.70 0.65
N LEU A 153 -5.38 -19.36 0.67
CA LEU A 153 -5.82 -18.61 1.85
C LEU A 153 -7.26 -19.00 2.19
N GLY A 154 -7.49 -19.15 3.50
CA GLY A 154 -8.73 -19.63 4.10
C GLY A 154 -9.98 -19.20 3.37
N TYR A 155 -10.85 -20.18 3.18
CA TYR A 155 -12.09 -20.04 2.48
C TYR A 155 -13.02 -19.13 3.29
N ASN A 156 -13.48 -18.05 2.67
CA ASN A 156 -14.55 -17.22 3.23
C ASN A 156 -15.73 -17.34 2.28
N HIS A 157 -16.82 -17.94 2.75
CA HIS A 157 -18.08 -17.90 2.01
C HIS A 157 -18.65 -16.49 2.10
N PHE A 158 -18.60 -15.75 1.00
CA PHE A 158 -19.24 -14.45 0.91
C PHE A 158 -20.73 -14.58 0.54
N THR A 159 -21.49 -13.50 0.45
CA THR A 159 -22.87 -13.40 -0.08
C THR A 159 -23.00 -12.10 -0.88
N ILE A 160 -23.25 -12.12 -2.17
CA ILE A 160 -23.13 -10.90 -3.00
C ILE A 160 -24.48 -10.36 -3.47
N LEU A 161 -24.94 -9.25 -2.88
CA LEU A 161 -25.91 -8.29 -3.43
C LEU A 161 -25.83 -7.01 -2.54
N GLU A 162 -25.80 -5.75 -3.00
CA GLU A 162 -26.65 -5.04 -3.97
C GLU A 162 -26.07 -3.71 -4.53
N LEU A 163 -26.43 -3.43 -5.79
CA LEU A 163 -27.08 -2.26 -6.43
C LEU A 163 -26.98 -0.78 -5.93
N ASP A 164 -27.13 0.08 -6.96
CA ASP A 164 -27.44 1.52 -7.08
C ASP A 164 -26.44 2.55 -6.48
N ASN A 165 -26.09 3.56 -7.29
CA ASN A 165 -25.03 4.58 -7.07
C ASN A 165 -23.58 4.05 -6.97
N PHE A 166 -23.16 3.23 -7.94
CA PHE A 166 -21.82 2.59 -8.03
C PHE A 166 -20.60 3.53 -7.95
N GLY A 167 -20.78 4.86 -7.99
CA GLY A 167 -19.68 5.82 -8.07
C GLY A 167 -18.82 5.65 -9.33
N LEU A 168 -19.29 4.86 -10.30
CA LEU A 168 -18.60 4.59 -11.55
C LEU A 168 -19.11 5.52 -12.65
N SER A 169 -18.19 6.05 -13.44
CA SER A 169 -18.50 6.84 -14.63
C SER A 169 -17.92 6.18 -15.87
N LEU A 170 -18.74 5.98 -16.90
CA LEU A 170 -18.28 5.58 -18.23
C LEU A 170 -17.94 6.85 -19.03
N ILE A 171 -16.67 7.01 -19.39
CA ILE A 171 -16.21 8.07 -20.27
C ILE A 171 -16.07 7.48 -21.68
N VAL A 172 -16.65 8.16 -22.66
CA VAL A 172 -16.81 7.69 -24.04
C VAL A 172 -16.00 8.57 -24.98
N ASN A 173 -15.38 7.97 -25.99
CA ASN A 173 -14.70 8.72 -27.04
C ASN A 173 -15.73 9.48 -27.90
N ALA A 174 -15.59 10.80 -28.01
CA ALA A 174 -16.57 11.65 -28.67
C ALA A 174 -16.77 11.36 -30.16
N THR A 175 -15.78 10.77 -30.84
CA THR A 175 -15.81 10.53 -32.30
C THR A 175 -16.22 9.10 -32.63
N SER A 176 -15.64 8.12 -31.96
CA SER A 176 -15.92 6.69 -32.23
C SER A 176 -17.11 6.16 -31.43
N HIS A 177 -17.56 6.89 -30.42
CA HIS A 177 -18.55 6.48 -29.43
C HIS A 177 -18.20 5.20 -28.64
N ARG A 178 -16.97 4.70 -28.76
CA ARG A 178 -16.51 3.55 -28.00
C ARG A 178 -16.20 3.93 -26.56
N PRO A 179 -16.38 3.02 -25.59
CA PRO A 179 -15.87 3.19 -24.24
C PRO A 179 -14.39 3.59 -24.28
N TYR A 180 -14.03 4.66 -23.58
CA TYR A 180 -12.65 5.12 -23.46
C TYR A 180 -12.07 4.74 -22.12
N LYS A 181 -12.80 5.02 -21.03
CA LYS A 181 -12.41 4.58 -19.70
C LYS A 181 -13.58 4.46 -18.75
N ILE A 182 -13.40 3.64 -17.73
CA ILE A 182 -14.35 3.47 -16.62
C ILE A 182 -13.67 4.02 -15.38
N ARG A 183 -14.26 5.05 -14.80
CA ARG A 183 -13.72 5.77 -13.64
C ARG A 183 -14.42 5.35 -12.37
N SER A 184 -13.67 4.93 -11.37
CA SER A 184 -14.06 4.88 -9.97
C SER A 184 -13.54 6.11 -9.23
N LEU A 185 -14.34 6.66 -8.31
CA LEU A 185 -13.88 7.66 -7.36
C LEU A 185 -13.62 6.97 -6.02
N GLU A 186 -12.46 7.24 -5.44
CA GLU A 186 -12.05 6.68 -4.16
C GLU A 186 -11.54 7.80 -3.25
N THR A 187 -11.57 7.57 -1.94
CA THR A 187 -10.89 8.44 -0.98
C THR A 187 -9.67 7.70 -0.46
N HIS A 188 -8.49 8.18 -0.83
CA HIS A 188 -7.21 7.70 -0.34
C HIS A 188 -6.84 8.43 0.95
N ALA A 189 -6.28 7.71 1.93
CA ALA A 189 -6.00 8.26 3.25
C ALA A 189 -4.97 9.41 3.21
N THR A 190 -4.03 9.35 2.27
CA THR A 190 -3.01 10.39 2.05
C THR A 190 -3.44 11.43 1.00
N TYR A 191 -3.96 10.99 -0.14
CA TYR A 191 -4.18 11.85 -1.31
C TYR A 191 -5.56 12.51 -1.32
N GLY A 192 -6.46 12.08 -0.43
CA GLY A 192 -7.86 12.53 -0.42
C GLY A 192 -8.64 11.91 -1.59
N ASN A 193 -9.50 12.69 -2.23
CA ASN A 193 -10.32 12.19 -3.34
C ASN A 193 -9.48 11.97 -4.59
N VAL A 194 -9.48 10.73 -5.08
CA VAL A 194 -8.67 10.27 -6.22
C VAL A 194 -9.55 9.54 -7.24
N THR A 195 -9.03 9.41 -8.46
CA THR A 195 -9.63 8.62 -9.52
C THR A 195 -8.88 7.30 -9.68
N ASN A 196 -9.61 6.21 -9.89
CA ASN A 196 -9.06 4.92 -10.30
C ASN A 196 -9.75 4.54 -11.62
N ASP A 197 -9.02 4.71 -12.73
CA ASP A 197 -9.55 4.63 -14.08
C ASP A 197 -9.10 3.33 -14.78
N LEU A 198 -10.04 2.51 -15.24
CA LEU A 198 -9.75 1.46 -16.21
C LEU A 198 -9.82 2.04 -17.63
N LEU A 199 -8.67 2.24 -18.26
CA LEU A 199 -8.52 2.74 -19.62
C LEU A 199 -8.64 1.57 -20.62
N LEU A 200 -9.42 1.79 -21.68
CA LEU A 200 -9.72 0.80 -22.71
C LEU A 200 -9.19 1.29 -24.06
N SER A 201 -8.34 0.50 -24.71
CA SER A 201 -7.75 0.89 -25.99
C SER A 201 -7.49 -0.29 -26.92
N ASN A 202 -7.04 0.03 -28.14
CA ASN A 202 -6.72 -0.94 -29.19
C ASN A 202 -7.90 -1.87 -29.53
N TYR A 203 -9.05 -1.29 -29.86
CA TYR A 203 -10.24 -2.08 -30.16
C TYR A 203 -10.10 -2.87 -31.46
N SER A 204 -10.58 -4.11 -31.46
CA SER A 204 -10.65 -4.97 -32.65
C SER A 204 -12.01 -5.67 -32.77
N THR A 205 -12.34 -6.11 -33.98
CA THR A 205 -13.52 -6.93 -34.24
C THR A 205 -13.29 -8.36 -33.74
N VAL A 206 -14.20 -8.88 -32.92
CA VAL A 206 -14.18 -10.24 -32.37
C VAL A 206 -15.47 -10.94 -32.76
N GLY A 207 -15.36 -12.11 -33.42
CA GLY A 207 -16.49 -12.97 -33.76
C GLY A 207 -16.90 -13.84 -32.58
N PHE A 208 -18.09 -14.43 -32.65
CA PHE A 208 -18.56 -15.37 -31.63
C PHE A 208 -18.04 -16.79 -31.91
N ASP A 209 -17.64 -17.48 -30.85
CA ASP A 209 -17.10 -18.84 -30.93
C ASP A 209 -18.20 -19.88 -31.24
N ASP A 210 -19.47 -19.51 -31.08
CA ASP A 210 -20.65 -20.35 -31.35
C ASP A 210 -21.14 -20.30 -32.81
N GLU A 211 -20.28 -19.81 -33.72
CA GLU A 211 -20.57 -19.64 -35.16
C GLU A 211 -21.77 -18.74 -35.48
N SER A 212 -22.21 -17.90 -34.54
CA SER A 212 -23.20 -16.85 -34.85
C SER A 212 -22.62 -15.80 -35.81
N THR A 213 -23.49 -15.13 -36.55
CA THR A 213 -23.10 -14.08 -37.51
C THR A 213 -22.74 -12.75 -36.86
N PHE A 214 -22.82 -12.68 -35.53
CA PHE A 214 -22.54 -11.48 -34.76
C PHE A 214 -21.04 -11.26 -34.59
N SER A 215 -20.66 -9.99 -34.38
CA SER A 215 -19.32 -9.61 -33.96
C SER A 215 -19.37 -8.39 -33.07
N LEU A 216 -18.38 -8.25 -32.20
CA LEU A 216 -18.25 -7.12 -31.29
C LEU A 216 -16.94 -6.36 -31.50
N GLN A 217 -16.94 -5.08 -31.15
CA GLN A 217 -15.73 -4.27 -31.05
C GLN A 217 -15.25 -4.29 -29.60
N LEU A 218 -14.14 -4.97 -29.33
CA LEU A 218 -13.63 -5.21 -27.98
C LEU A 218 -12.20 -4.66 -27.80
N PRO A 219 -11.86 -4.07 -26.63
CA PRO A 219 -10.52 -3.53 -26.39
C PRO A 219 -9.50 -4.68 -26.22
N TYR A 220 -8.32 -4.55 -26.83
CA TYR A 220 -7.20 -5.49 -26.66
C TYR A 220 -6.10 -4.96 -25.71
N ARG A 221 -6.30 -3.78 -25.11
CA ARG A 221 -5.41 -3.26 -24.08
C ARG A 221 -6.20 -2.61 -22.96
N LEU A 222 -5.89 -3.01 -21.74
CA LEU A 222 -6.50 -2.57 -20.50
C LEU A 222 -5.41 -1.94 -19.62
N GLN A 223 -5.64 -0.75 -19.10
CA GLN A 223 -4.71 -0.12 -18.16
C GLN A 223 -5.42 0.43 -16.95
N THR A 224 -4.88 0.17 -15.77
CA THR A 224 -5.35 0.79 -14.52
C THR A 224 -4.56 2.07 -14.30
N ILE A 225 -5.22 3.22 -14.40
CA ILE A 225 -4.62 4.55 -14.25
C ILE A 225 -5.11 5.18 -12.95
N PHE A 226 -4.21 5.35 -12.00
CA PHE A 226 -4.48 6.01 -10.74
C PHE A 226 -4.21 7.51 -10.83
N ASN A 227 -5.12 8.29 -10.24
CA ASN A 227 -5.10 9.75 -10.21
C ASN A 227 -4.86 10.41 -11.60
N SER A 228 -5.30 9.74 -12.66
CA SER A 228 -5.15 10.14 -14.07
C SER A 228 -3.71 10.14 -14.63
N THR A 229 -2.69 9.82 -13.83
CA THR A 229 -1.26 9.89 -14.23
C THR A 229 -0.53 8.58 -14.11
N ASP A 230 -0.74 7.84 -13.03
CA ASP A 230 0.11 6.70 -12.66
C ASP A 230 -0.47 5.40 -13.22
N VAL A 231 0.32 4.66 -13.98
CA VAL A 231 -0.10 3.39 -14.58
C VAL A 231 0.18 2.26 -13.59
N LEU A 232 -0.85 1.82 -12.87
CA LEU A 232 -0.70 0.72 -11.89
C LEU A 232 -0.70 -0.65 -12.56
N GLU A 233 -1.44 -0.82 -13.65
CA GLU A 233 -1.43 -2.05 -14.42
C GLU A 233 -1.51 -1.74 -15.92
N ASP A 234 -0.82 -2.55 -16.73
CA ASP A 234 -0.88 -2.50 -18.19
C ASP A 234 -0.94 -3.92 -18.75
N VAL A 235 -2.10 -4.27 -19.29
CA VAL A 235 -2.42 -5.59 -19.79
C VAL A 235 -2.71 -5.52 -21.28
N LYS A 236 -1.93 -6.27 -22.06
CA LYS A 236 -2.22 -6.49 -23.49
C LYS A 236 -2.82 -7.88 -23.65
N LEU A 237 -4.03 -7.92 -24.21
CA LEU A 237 -4.74 -9.14 -24.48
C LEU A 237 -4.20 -9.78 -25.76
N ASP A 238 -4.04 -11.11 -25.73
CA ASP A 238 -3.65 -11.93 -26.87
C ASP A 238 -4.87 -12.48 -27.60
N SER A 239 -5.94 -12.81 -26.86
CA SER A 239 -7.18 -13.29 -27.45
C SER A 239 -8.40 -12.94 -26.60
N ILE A 240 -9.55 -12.84 -27.28
CA ILE A 240 -10.87 -12.70 -26.67
C ILE A 240 -11.78 -13.75 -27.29
N SER A 241 -12.49 -14.51 -26.45
CA SER A 241 -13.46 -15.53 -26.86
C SER A 241 -14.86 -15.14 -26.39
N ILE A 242 -15.84 -15.22 -27.28
CA ILE A 242 -17.24 -14.90 -26.96
C ILE A 242 -18.07 -16.18 -27.05
N ASN A 243 -18.87 -16.44 -26.01
CA ASN A 243 -19.63 -17.68 -25.83
C ASN A 243 -18.81 -18.99 -25.84
N PRO A 244 -17.56 -19.03 -25.32
CA PRO A 244 -16.83 -20.28 -25.26
C PRO A 244 -17.55 -21.31 -24.35
N PRO A 245 -17.33 -22.61 -24.58
CA PRO A 245 -17.79 -23.64 -23.65
C PRO A 245 -16.96 -23.58 -22.36
N PHE A 246 -17.62 -23.70 -21.20
CA PHE A 246 -16.96 -23.93 -19.92
C PHE A 246 -17.25 -25.34 -19.43
N GLN A 247 -16.26 -25.95 -18.77
CA GLN A 247 -16.46 -27.22 -18.08
C GLN A 247 -17.41 -27.05 -16.89
N THR A 248 -18.15 -28.11 -16.55
CA THR A 248 -18.94 -28.14 -15.31
C THR A 248 -18.03 -27.90 -14.12
N GLY A 249 -18.44 -27.05 -13.19
CA GLY A 249 -17.63 -26.72 -12.01
C GLY A 249 -16.55 -25.65 -12.23
N PHE A 250 -16.42 -25.07 -13.44
CA PHE A 250 -15.33 -24.13 -13.74
C PHE A 250 -15.28 -22.88 -12.85
N PHE A 251 -16.45 -22.38 -12.45
CA PHE A 251 -16.61 -21.26 -11.51
C PHE A 251 -16.90 -21.73 -10.08
N ASP A 252 -17.07 -23.03 -9.89
CA ASP A 252 -17.44 -23.54 -8.58
C ASP A 252 -16.25 -23.44 -7.64
N PRO A 253 -16.51 -23.11 -6.38
CA PRO A 253 -15.44 -22.85 -5.45
C PRO A 253 -14.95 -24.16 -4.80
N VAL A 254 -13.70 -24.21 -4.35
CA VAL A 254 -13.06 -25.44 -3.82
C VAL A 254 -13.05 -25.42 -2.30
N LEU A 255 -13.94 -26.19 -1.67
CA LEU A 255 -14.15 -26.20 -0.23
C LEU A 255 -13.20 -27.15 0.51
N PRO A 256 -12.57 -26.72 1.62
CA PRO A 256 -12.02 -27.64 2.61
C PRO A 256 -13.14 -28.52 3.18
N ALA A 257 -12.85 -29.81 3.41
CA ALA A 257 -13.84 -30.79 3.87
C ALA A 257 -14.48 -30.45 5.25
N GLU A 258 -13.84 -29.56 6.01
CA GLU A 258 -14.18 -29.21 7.39
C GLU A 258 -14.94 -27.88 7.51
N ASP A 259 -15.06 -27.12 6.41
CA ASP A 259 -15.73 -25.83 6.43
C ASP A 259 -17.26 -26.00 6.46
N THR A 260 -17.86 -25.56 7.57
CA THR A 260 -19.31 -25.59 7.83
C THR A 260 -19.91 -24.19 7.89
N SER A 261 -19.12 -23.16 7.55
CA SER A 261 -19.55 -21.77 7.62
C SER A 261 -20.69 -21.49 6.64
N SER A 262 -21.60 -20.60 7.05
CA SER A 262 -22.67 -20.14 6.17
C SER A 262 -22.21 -18.89 5.40
N PRO A 263 -22.53 -18.77 4.10
CA PRO A 263 -22.30 -17.56 3.30
C PRO A 263 -22.70 -16.24 3.97
N GLN A 264 -21.79 -15.25 4.02
CA GLN A 264 -22.03 -13.89 4.58
C GLN A 264 -21.66 -12.73 3.65
N ALA A 265 -22.44 -11.65 3.63
CA ALA A 265 -22.23 -10.60 2.62
C ALA A 265 -20.93 -9.80 2.77
N PRO A 266 -20.12 -9.57 1.70
CA PRO A 266 -19.03 -8.60 1.74
C PRO A 266 -19.61 -7.25 2.11
N LYS A 267 -19.00 -6.60 3.09
CA LYS A 267 -19.35 -5.25 3.51
C LYS A 267 -18.11 -4.40 3.34
N GLN A 268 -18.32 -3.18 2.83
CA GLN A 268 -17.29 -2.16 2.96
C GLN A 268 -17.04 -1.95 4.45
N ASN A 269 -15.78 -2.06 4.86
CA ASN A 269 -15.38 -1.66 6.18
C ASN A 269 -14.80 -0.26 6.08
N PRO A 270 -15.40 0.77 6.70
CA PRO A 270 -14.86 2.12 6.65
C PRO A 270 -13.46 2.23 7.30
N LEU A 271 -13.05 1.24 8.10
CA LEU A 271 -11.71 1.14 8.66
C LEU A 271 -10.65 0.62 7.67
N TYR A 272 -11.09 -0.01 6.58
CA TYR A 272 -10.25 -0.58 5.53
C TYR A 272 -10.85 -0.18 4.18
N PRO A 273 -10.74 1.10 3.78
CA PRO A 273 -11.32 1.61 2.54
C PRO A 273 -10.75 0.87 1.32
N ARG A 274 -11.53 0.83 0.24
CA ARG A 274 -11.14 0.16 -1.01
C ARG A 274 -9.76 0.57 -1.52
N SER A 275 -9.44 1.86 -1.43
CA SER A 275 -8.18 2.43 -1.88
C SER A 275 -6.98 1.76 -1.20
N GLU A 276 -7.08 1.50 0.11
CA GLU A 276 -6.06 0.81 0.89
C GLU A 276 -6.00 -0.69 0.57
N VAL A 277 -7.15 -1.36 0.58
CA VAL A 277 -7.21 -2.80 0.31
C VAL A 277 -6.67 -3.12 -1.08
N HIS A 278 -7.07 -2.33 -2.09
CA HIS A 278 -6.62 -2.52 -3.47
C HIS A 278 -5.10 -2.31 -3.59
N GLU A 279 -4.59 -1.21 -3.05
CA GLU A 279 -3.17 -0.87 -3.09
C GLU A 279 -2.29 -1.97 -2.46
N TYR A 280 -2.65 -2.47 -1.27
CA TYR A 280 -1.91 -3.53 -0.62
C TYR A 280 -2.11 -4.90 -1.29
N PHE A 281 -3.31 -5.18 -1.82
CA PHE A 281 -3.61 -6.46 -2.46
C PHE A 281 -2.85 -6.65 -3.77
N GLU A 282 -2.75 -5.62 -4.61
CA GLU A 282 -1.99 -5.71 -5.88
C GLU A 282 -0.51 -5.95 -5.64
N ALA A 283 0.05 -5.39 -4.56
CA ALA A 283 1.43 -5.65 -4.14
C ALA A 283 1.60 -6.95 -3.33
N GLY A 284 0.53 -7.70 -3.02
CA GLY A 284 0.60 -8.91 -2.18
C GLY A 284 0.88 -8.63 -0.68
N LEU A 285 0.80 -7.38 -0.25
CA LEU A 285 1.10 -6.92 1.11
C LEU A 285 -0.14 -6.87 2.02
N TRP A 286 -1.29 -7.36 1.56
CA TRP A 286 -2.50 -7.38 2.39
C TRP A 286 -2.47 -8.52 3.40
N GLY A 287 -2.17 -8.20 4.67
CA GLY A 287 -2.16 -9.14 5.80
C GLY A 287 -3.53 -9.35 6.48
N GLY A 288 -4.57 -8.65 6.04
CA GLY A 288 -5.90 -8.70 6.66
C GLY A 288 -6.13 -7.62 7.75
N PRO A 289 -7.28 -7.67 8.44
CA PRO A 289 -7.70 -6.61 9.33
C PRO A 289 -6.95 -6.61 10.67
N PHE A 290 -5.82 -5.91 10.77
CA PHE A 290 -4.92 -5.89 11.94
C PHE A 290 -5.62 -5.73 13.31
N GLU A 291 -6.55 -4.78 13.41
CA GLU A 291 -7.27 -4.47 14.67
C GLU A 291 -8.27 -5.55 15.11
N SER A 292 -8.54 -6.58 14.29
CA SER A 292 -9.28 -7.75 14.79
C SER A 292 -8.41 -8.67 15.63
N PHE A 293 -7.09 -8.57 15.52
CA PHE A 293 -6.14 -9.44 16.20
C PHE A 293 -5.48 -8.77 17.40
N PHE A 294 -5.30 -7.44 17.35
CA PHE A 294 -4.54 -6.71 18.37
C PHE A 294 -5.29 -5.49 18.91
N ASN A 295 -4.98 -5.14 20.16
CA ASN A 295 -5.47 -3.96 20.86
C ASN A 295 -4.36 -3.43 21.81
N THR A 296 -4.68 -2.50 22.71
CA THR A 296 -3.68 -1.87 23.60
C THR A 296 -2.96 -2.86 24.54
N SER A 297 -3.55 -4.01 24.86
CA SER A 297 -2.87 -5.05 25.66
C SER A 297 -1.77 -5.79 24.90
N ALA A 298 -1.69 -5.63 23.58
CA ALA A 298 -0.65 -6.21 22.73
C ALA A 298 0.51 -5.24 22.47
N VAL A 299 0.49 -4.05 23.08
CA VAL A 299 1.61 -3.10 22.98
C VAL A 299 2.78 -3.62 23.81
N VAL A 300 3.94 -3.73 23.16
CA VAL A 300 5.19 -4.11 23.80
C VAL A 300 6.12 -2.91 23.82
N VAL A 301 6.76 -2.70 24.97
CA VAL A 301 7.68 -1.58 25.20
C VAL A 301 9.04 -2.12 25.59
N THR A 302 10.07 -1.59 24.94
CA THR A 302 11.47 -1.78 25.31
C THR A 302 12.11 -0.42 25.54
N HIS A 303 13.13 -0.37 26.39
CA HIS A 303 13.85 0.86 26.74
C HIS A 303 15.27 0.77 26.19
N PRO A 304 15.56 1.40 25.04
CA PRO A 304 16.90 1.35 24.42
C PRO A 304 17.98 1.92 25.35
N ILE A 305 17.61 2.86 26.22
CA ILE A 305 18.45 3.39 27.30
C ILE A 305 17.67 3.22 28.62
N PRO A 306 18.03 2.24 29.46
CA PRO A 306 17.31 1.97 30.71
C PRO A 306 17.20 3.17 31.65
N ASP A 307 18.23 4.02 31.69
CA ASP A 307 18.30 5.19 32.55
C ASP A 307 17.51 6.41 32.03
N VAL A 308 17.01 6.34 30.79
CA VAL A 308 16.18 7.39 30.16
C VAL A 308 14.83 6.78 29.73
N PRO A 309 13.96 6.42 30.68
CA PRO A 309 12.73 5.65 30.41
C PRO A 309 11.71 6.39 29.52
N GLN A 310 11.87 7.69 29.31
CA GLN A 310 11.07 8.50 28.41
C GLN A 310 11.29 8.15 26.94
N ILE A 311 12.42 7.51 26.60
CA ILE A 311 12.74 7.02 25.26
C ILE A 311 12.40 5.53 25.20
N MET A 312 11.44 5.18 24.36
CA MET A 312 10.90 3.83 24.24
C MET A 312 10.94 3.37 22.79
N ALA A 313 11.26 2.10 22.57
CA ALA A 313 10.98 1.40 21.32
C ALA A 313 9.74 0.53 21.51
N VAL A 314 8.72 0.74 20.67
CA VAL A 314 7.37 0.22 20.86
C VAL A 314 6.88 -0.47 19.60
N TYR A 315 6.20 -1.62 19.76
CA TYR A 315 5.47 -2.29 18.68
C TYR A 315 4.17 -2.88 19.19
N VAL A 316 3.32 -3.33 18.27
CA VAL A 316 2.02 -3.95 18.58
C VAL A 316 2.01 -5.38 18.05
N GLY A 317 1.83 -6.35 18.96
CA GLY A 317 1.82 -7.76 18.62
C GLY A 317 3.23 -8.33 18.47
N TYR A 318 3.81 -8.19 17.28
CA TYR A 318 5.13 -8.71 16.92
C TYR A 318 6.03 -7.56 16.40
N ALA A 319 7.35 -7.76 16.45
CA ALA A 319 8.34 -6.71 16.21
C ALA A 319 8.67 -6.50 14.71
N ASP A 320 7.64 -6.48 13.86
CA ASP A 320 7.77 -6.24 12.42
C ASP A 320 7.76 -4.75 12.05
N TYR A 321 7.09 -3.93 12.87
CA TYR A 321 7.07 -2.47 12.77
C TYR A 321 7.25 -1.87 14.16
N VAL A 322 8.44 -1.33 14.39
CA VAL A 322 8.87 -0.72 15.65
C VAL A 322 8.94 0.80 15.49
N GLN A 323 8.48 1.49 16.52
CA GLN A 323 8.34 2.94 16.54
C GLN A 323 9.08 3.47 17.76
N LEU A 324 9.80 4.57 17.60
CA LEU A 324 10.36 5.30 18.73
C LEU A 324 9.25 6.18 19.33
N VAL A 325 8.96 5.99 20.61
CA VAL A 325 7.98 6.77 21.37
C VAL A 325 8.72 7.58 22.42
N LEU A 326 8.53 8.89 22.38
CA LEU A 326 9.21 9.85 23.27
C LEU A 326 8.19 10.58 24.13
N ASN A 327 8.28 10.35 25.44
CA ASN A 327 7.36 10.91 26.43
C ASN A 327 7.86 12.25 27.01
N PHE A 328 7.68 13.34 26.25
CA PHE A 328 7.99 14.70 26.71
C PHE A 328 7.00 15.18 27.79
N THR A 329 7.35 16.21 28.54
CA THR A 329 6.52 16.81 29.60
C THR A 329 5.11 17.17 29.09
N ASP A 330 5.01 17.86 27.96
CA ASP A 330 3.75 18.38 27.41
C ASP A 330 2.98 17.39 26.51
N GLY A 331 3.58 16.25 26.14
CA GLY A 331 2.94 15.28 25.25
C GLY A 331 3.90 14.23 24.70
N VAL A 332 3.41 13.43 23.76
CA VAL A 332 4.19 12.31 23.18
C VAL A 332 4.53 12.59 21.72
N LEU A 333 5.77 12.34 21.34
CA LEU A 333 6.21 12.23 19.95
C LEU A 333 6.33 10.76 19.57
N ILE A 334 5.88 10.39 18.37
CA ILE A 334 6.04 9.04 17.81
C ILE A 334 6.79 9.15 16.47
N THR A 335 7.73 8.24 16.22
CA THR A 335 8.30 8.02 14.88
C THR A 335 7.53 6.92 14.16
N ASP A 336 7.34 7.08 12.85
CA ASP A 336 6.55 6.18 12.00
C ASP A 336 5.10 5.95 12.43
N ALA A 337 4.28 5.59 11.46
CA ALA A 337 2.86 5.38 11.61
C ALA A 337 2.42 4.25 10.68
N ALA A 338 2.71 3.02 11.08
CA ALA A 338 2.16 1.86 10.40
C ALA A 338 0.61 1.88 10.41
N PRO A 339 -0.05 1.49 9.32
CA PRO A 339 -1.51 1.50 9.23
C PRO A 339 -2.11 0.62 10.32
N HIS A 340 -3.23 1.07 10.88
CA HIS A 340 -4.01 0.40 11.95
C HIS A 340 -3.30 0.28 13.32
N ARG A 341 -1.96 0.22 13.38
CA ARG A 341 -1.19 0.34 14.63
C ARG A 341 -1.30 1.74 15.25
N SER A 342 -1.39 2.77 14.40
CA SER A 342 -1.60 4.17 14.77
C SER A 342 -2.74 4.37 15.79
N ARG A 343 -3.91 3.79 15.54
CA ARG A 343 -5.10 3.94 16.40
C ARG A 343 -4.92 3.28 17.75
N ILE A 344 -4.29 2.11 17.78
CA ILE A 344 -3.94 1.41 19.02
C ILE A 344 -2.95 2.24 19.84
N LEU A 345 -1.91 2.80 19.22
CA LEU A 345 -0.93 3.61 19.94
C LEU A 345 -1.48 4.95 20.44
N ILE A 346 -2.37 5.61 19.69
CA ILE A 346 -3.07 6.82 20.17
C ILE A 346 -3.85 6.49 21.44
N GLN A 347 -4.57 5.38 21.47
CA GLN A 347 -5.32 4.93 22.64
C GLN A 347 -4.38 4.56 23.80
N TRP A 348 -3.34 3.79 23.53
CA TRP A 348 -2.37 3.36 24.52
C TRP A 348 -1.64 4.53 25.18
N VAL A 349 -1.23 5.56 24.42
CA VAL A 349 -0.60 6.78 24.97
C VAL A 349 -1.53 7.48 25.97
N LYS A 350 -2.83 7.55 25.64
CA LYS A 350 -3.83 8.14 26.53
C LYS A 350 -4.02 7.33 27.81
N GLU A 351 -4.06 6.00 27.70
CA GLU A 351 -4.24 5.08 28.83
C GLU A 351 -3.01 5.06 29.75
N MET A 352 -1.80 5.00 29.18
CA MET A 352 -0.55 4.84 29.93
C MET A 352 -0.01 6.14 30.53
N PHE A 353 -0.09 7.23 29.78
CA PHE A 353 0.56 8.49 30.17
C PHE A 353 -0.43 9.59 30.54
N ASN A 354 -1.73 9.39 30.29
CA ASN A 354 -2.75 10.44 30.36
C ASN A 354 -2.33 11.70 29.57
N LYS A 355 -1.69 11.48 28.42
CA LYS A 355 -1.20 12.51 27.49
C LYS A 355 -1.79 12.30 26.10
N THR A 356 -1.55 13.25 25.21
CA THR A 356 -1.86 13.14 23.78
C THR A 356 -0.58 13.01 22.96
N VAL A 357 -0.72 12.44 21.76
CA VAL A 357 0.35 12.48 20.75
C VAL A 357 0.36 13.89 20.14
N THR A 358 1.44 14.63 20.37
CA THR A 358 1.59 16.02 19.92
C THR A 358 2.33 16.11 18.60
N HIS A 359 3.18 15.14 18.29
CA HIS A 359 4.00 15.09 17.08
C HIS A 359 4.04 13.67 16.50
N ILE A 360 3.96 13.58 15.18
CA ILE A 360 4.21 12.35 14.42
C ILE A 360 5.30 12.64 13.39
N VAL A 361 6.31 11.77 13.35
CA VAL A 361 7.51 11.92 12.51
C VAL A 361 7.66 10.65 11.66
N PRO A 362 6.98 10.54 10.51
CA PRO A 362 7.28 9.44 9.59
C PRO A 362 8.73 9.60 9.09
N SER A 363 9.47 8.50 9.07
CA SER A 363 10.81 8.41 8.49
C SER A 363 10.76 8.73 7.00
N HIS A 364 9.74 8.24 6.30
CA HIS A 364 9.49 8.49 4.88
C HIS A 364 8.05 8.13 4.47
N HIS A 365 7.73 8.31 3.19
CA HIS A 365 6.37 8.20 2.66
C HIS A 365 5.83 6.79 2.37
N HIS A 366 6.63 5.73 2.51
CA HIS A 366 6.14 4.39 2.25
C HIS A 366 4.97 4.04 3.17
N ARG A 367 4.07 3.21 2.65
CA ARG A 367 2.73 3.04 3.24
C ARG A 367 2.77 2.39 4.62
N ASP A 368 3.80 1.64 4.91
CA ASP A 368 4.05 0.95 6.17
C ASP A 368 4.72 1.84 7.23
N HIS A 369 5.31 2.98 6.84
CA HIS A 369 5.82 4.03 7.75
C HIS A 369 4.89 5.24 7.84
N ALA A 370 4.06 5.50 6.83
CA ALA A 370 3.22 6.68 6.75
C ALA A 370 1.71 6.38 6.71
N GLY A 371 1.31 5.11 6.60
CA GLY A 371 -0.07 4.73 6.31
C GLY A 371 -1.09 5.16 7.35
N GLY A 372 -0.66 5.23 8.61
CA GLY A 372 -1.41 5.65 9.79
C GLY A 372 -1.24 7.13 10.16
N VAL A 373 -0.45 7.92 9.43
CA VAL A 373 -0.31 9.39 9.66
C VAL A 373 -1.68 10.09 9.73
N PRO A 374 -2.67 9.77 8.87
CA PRO A 374 -3.99 10.40 8.94
C PRO A 374 -4.67 10.28 10.30
N ASP A 375 -4.47 9.18 11.04
CA ASP A 375 -5.06 8.98 12.36
C ASP A 375 -4.46 9.95 13.39
N TYR A 376 -3.14 10.13 13.38
CA TYR A 376 -2.44 11.06 14.27
C TYR A 376 -2.79 12.52 13.96
N VAL A 377 -2.84 12.88 12.68
CA VAL A 377 -3.25 14.23 12.26
C VAL A 377 -4.69 14.52 12.69
N LYS A 378 -5.60 13.56 12.52
CA LYS A 378 -6.98 13.66 12.99
C LYS A 378 -7.07 13.78 14.52
N ALA A 379 -6.16 13.14 15.26
CA ALA A 379 -6.03 13.27 16.71
C ALA A 379 -5.40 14.61 17.16
N GLY A 380 -4.95 15.46 16.21
CA GLY A 380 -4.45 16.81 16.46
C GLY A 380 -2.94 16.95 16.52
N ALA A 381 -2.19 15.89 16.21
CA ALA A 381 -0.72 15.91 16.18
C ALA A 381 -0.20 16.82 15.04
N THR A 382 0.97 17.42 15.29
CA THR A 382 1.76 18.11 14.26
C THR A 382 2.53 17.07 13.45
N LEU A 383 2.36 17.09 12.13
CA LEU A 383 3.11 16.26 11.20
C LEU A 383 4.47 16.90 10.93
N VAL A 384 5.54 16.19 11.29
CA VAL A 384 6.92 16.63 11.11
C VAL A 384 7.51 15.92 9.90
N VAL A 385 7.85 16.65 8.85
CA VAL A 385 8.35 16.08 7.58
C VAL A 385 9.36 16.99 6.91
N PRO A 386 10.28 16.45 6.08
CA PRO A 386 11.13 17.28 5.25
C PRO A 386 10.32 18.22 4.34
N ASP A 387 10.89 19.39 3.99
CA ASP A 387 10.26 20.38 3.12
C ASP A 387 9.78 19.75 1.79
N VAL A 388 10.53 18.77 1.26
CA VAL A 388 10.23 18.06 0.01
C VAL A 388 8.94 17.22 0.07
N ALA A 389 8.54 16.77 1.27
CA ALA A 389 7.39 15.89 1.49
C ALA A 389 6.10 16.64 1.85
N LYS A 390 6.18 17.93 2.18
CA LYS A 390 5.00 18.71 2.62
C LYS A 390 3.80 18.60 1.68
N ARG A 391 4.05 18.65 0.37
CA ARG A 391 2.97 18.59 -0.64
C ARG A 391 2.30 17.21 -0.67
N PHE A 392 3.06 16.13 -0.51
CA PHE A 392 2.55 14.77 -0.50
C PHE A 392 1.45 14.59 0.56
N TYR A 393 1.68 15.11 1.76
CA TYR A 393 0.77 15.00 2.89
C TYR A 393 -0.32 16.08 2.95
N SER A 394 -0.32 17.05 2.03
CA SER A 394 -1.15 18.26 2.12
C SER A 394 -2.66 18.01 1.99
N SER A 395 -3.08 16.85 1.47
CA SER A 395 -4.49 16.48 1.33
C SER A 395 -5.05 15.72 2.54
N ILE A 396 -4.19 15.27 3.47
CA ILE A 396 -4.62 14.54 4.67
C ILE A 396 -5.64 15.37 5.45
N ASN A 397 -6.66 14.68 5.99
CA ASN A 397 -7.67 15.29 6.85
C ASN A 397 -8.33 16.52 6.17
N ASN A 398 -8.65 16.39 4.87
CA ASN A 398 -9.23 17.45 4.04
C ASN A 398 -8.37 18.74 3.99
N GLY A 399 -7.05 18.60 4.07
CA GLY A 399 -6.10 19.71 4.09
C GLY A 399 -5.91 20.37 5.45
N HIS A 400 -6.57 19.87 6.50
CA HIS A 400 -6.35 20.34 7.87
C HIS A 400 -5.18 19.61 8.51
N VAL A 401 -3.97 19.99 8.08
CA VAL A 401 -2.70 19.45 8.58
C VAL A 401 -1.87 20.56 9.21
N LYS A 402 -1.40 20.33 10.44
CA LYS A 402 -0.38 21.18 11.07
C LYS A 402 0.99 20.61 10.74
N PHE A 403 1.82 21.40 10.07
CA PHE A 403 3.15 20.98 9.67
C PHE A 403 4.23 21.65 10.51
N ALA A 404 5.25 20.87 10.89
CA ALA A 404 6.58 21.38 11.19
C ALA A 404 7.52 20.83 10.12
N THR A 405 7.96 21.68 9.19
CA THR A 405 8.86 21.24 8.12
C THR A 405 10.31 21.63 8.39
N TYR A 406 11.21 20.84 7.85
CA TYR A 406 12.65 20.98 8.07
C TYR A 406 13.43 20.59 6.82
N ASN A 407 14.72 20.88 6.80
CA ASN A 407 15.63 20.52 5.72
C ASN A 407 17.03 20.24 6.27
N GLU A 408 17.95 19.89 5.39
CA GLU A 408 19.31 19.48 5.75
C GLU A 408 20.06 20.53 6.58
N SER A 409 19.88 21.83 6.28
CA SER A 409 20.56 22.91 7.02
C SER A 409 19.87 23.27 8.34
N ASN A 410 18.58 22.97 8.48
CA ASN A 410 17.79 23.29 9.65
C ASN A 410 16.92 22.08 10.01
N PRO A 411 17.49 21.07 10.69
CA PRO A 411 16.77 19.87 11.08
C PRO A 411 15.69 20.19 12.12
N PHE A 412 14.70 19.31 12.22
CA PHE A 412 13.69 19.44 13.27
C PHE A 412 14.30 19.09 14.63
N VAL A 413 14.01 19.89 15.66
CA VAL A 413 14.45 19.66 17.03
C VAL A 413 13.29 19.93 18.00
N LEU A 414 12.98 18.96 18.85
CA LEU A 414 12.04 19.08 19.97
C LEU A 414 12.75 18.72 21.27
N LYS A 415 12.57 19.51 22.33
CA LYS A 415 13.23 19.27 23.63
C LYS A 415 12.40 19.78 24.80
N ASP A 416 12.60 19.16 25.96
CA ASP A 416 12.15 19.63 27.27
C ASP A 416 13.28 19.52 28.30
N GLU A 417 12.97 19.58 29.60
CA GLU A 417 13.99 19.41 30.65
C GLU A 417 14.55 17.98 30.80
N ASN A 418 13.94 16.96 30.18
CA ASN A 418 14.28 15.55 30.36
C ASN A 418 14.95 14.93 29.14
N ILE A 419 14.43 15.20 27.94
CA ILE A 419 14.86 14.57 26.67
C ILE A 419 14.88 15.56 25.51
N GLN A 420 15.55 15.17 24.43
CA GLN A 420 15.49 15.86 23.14
C GLN A 420 15.38 14.85 21.99
N PHE A 421 14.72 15.25 20.91
CA PHE A 421 14.59 14.53 19.66
C PHE A 421 14.97 15.41 18.48
N ARG A 422 15.63 14.81 17.48
CA ARG A 422 16.02 15.44 16.22
C ARG A 422 15.63 14.57 15.06
N SER A 423 15.14 15.17 13.98
CA SER A 423 14.90 14.47 12.71
C SER A 423 15.78 15.08 11.63
N LEU A 424 16.57 14.23 10.98
CA LEU A 424 17.63 14.61 10.04
C LEU A 424 17.28 14.07 8.65
N TRP A 425 17.42 14.92 7.64
CA TRP A 425 17.13 14.61 6.23
C TRP A 425 18.21 15.21 5.34
N ARG A 426 18.54 14.53 4.24
CA ARG A 426 19.50 14.97 3.22
C ARG A 426 18.88 14.92 1.84
N ASP A 427 19.45 15.62 0.85
CA ASP A 427 18.88 15.55 -0.51
C ASP A 427 19.15 14.19 -1.19
N GLU A 428 20.34 13.63 -0.94
CA GLU A 428 20.73 12.28 -1.37
C GLU A 428 20.39 11.29 -0.25
N ASN A 429 19.30 10.53 -0.44
CA ASN A 429 18.89 9.50 0.51
C ASN A 429 18.91 8.11 -0.15
N PRO A 430 19.23 7.06 0.62
CA PRO A 430 19.39 5.72 0.06
C PRO A 430 18.09 5.00 -0.30
N HIS A 431 16.97 5.32 0.36
CA HIS A 431 15.76 4.48 0.31
C HIS A 431 14.54 5.18 -0.33
N ALA A 432 14.25 6.41 0.09
CA ALA A 432 13.14 7.19 -0.45
C ALA A 432 13.50 8.68 -0.47
N ARG A 433 12.87 9.47 -1.36
CA ARG A 433 13.23 10.89 -1.54
C ARG A 433 13.10 11.72 -0.26
N ASP A 434 12.14 11.40 0.59
CA ASP A 434 11.91 12.07 1.88
C ASP A 434 12.45 11.28 3.08
N TRP A 435 13.28 10.26 2.84
CA TRP A 435 13.83 9.45 3.90
C TRP A 435 14.66 10.27 4.89
N SER A 436 14.34 10.06 6.16
CA SER A 436 14.92 10.76 7.29
C SER A 436 15.10 9.78 8.44
N TYR A 437 16.01 10.11 9.35
CA TYR A 437 16.25 9.31 10.53
C TYR A 437 16.21 10.17 11.80
N GLY A 438 15.84 9.53 12.90
CA GLY A 438 15.60 10.19 14.18
C GLY A 438 16.77 10.00 15.13
N ILE A 439 17.05 10.99 15.98
CA ILE A 439 18.03 10.86 17.07
C ILE A 439 17.41 11.38 18.36
N ALA A 440 17.54 10.60 19.43
CA ALA A 440 17.01 10.90 20.75
C ALA A 440 18.07 10.75 21.84
N THR A 441 18.04 11.65 22.80
CA THR A 441 18.93 11.65 23.97
C THR A 441 18.19 12.19 25.19
N SER A 442 18.79 12.09 26.37
CA SER A 442 18.43 12.99 27.47
C SER A 442 18.62 14.46 27.07
N ALA A 443 18.04 15.39 27.82
CA ALA A 443 18.07 16.82 27.48
C ALA A 443 19.49 17.37 27.39
N CYS A 444 20.42 16.84 28.19
CA CYS A 444 21.83 17.21 28.18
C CYS A 444 22.71 15.98 28.47
N PRO A 445 22.99 15.13 27.46
CA PRO A 445 23.67 13.86 27.71
C PRO A 445 25.11 14.05 28.19
N ALA A 446 25.54 13.18 29.10
CA ALA A 446 26.94 13.10 29.49
C ALA A 446 27.84 12.59 28.34
N GLU A 447 29.15 12.61 28.54
CA GLU A 447 30.10 12.14 27.52
C GLU A 447 29.95 10.64 27.22
N ASP A 448 29.61 9.87 28.25
CA ASP A 448 29.44 8.42 28.27
C ASP A 448 27.97 7.97 28.25
N GLU A 449 27.02 8.90 28.19
CA GLU A 449 25.61 8.56 28.10
C GLU A 449 25.24 8.11 26.69
N ALA A 450 24.44 7.04 26.59
CA ALA A 450 24.02 6.50 25.32
C ALA A 450 23.15 7.51 24.52
N VAL A 451 23.30 7.45 23.20
CA VAL A 451 22.46 8.16 22.23
C VAL A 451 21.65 7.12 21.47
N VAL A 452 20.35 7.39 21.22
CA VAL A 452 19.51 6.52 20.39
C VAL A 452 19.39 7.12 18.99
N ALA A 453 19.66 6.32 17.95
CA ALA A 453 19.24 6.61 16.59
C ALA A 453 18.05 5.70 16.21
N PHE A 454 17.08 6.24 15.47
CA PHE A 454 15.98 5.50 14.87
C PHE A 454 16.12 5.54 13.36
N VAL A 455 16.12 4.38 12.71
CA VAL A 455 16.27 4.24 11.26
C VAL A 455 15.20 3.31 10.69
N ALA A 456 14.80 3.54 9.44
CA ALA A 456 13.92 2.66 8.68
C ALA A 456 14.62 2.24 7.38
N ASP A 457 14.48 0.97 6.97
CA ASP A 457 14.83 0.38 5.65
C ASP A 457 16.25 0.52 5.11
N VAL A 458 17.13 1.21 5.82
CA VAL A 458 18.56 1.26 5.52
C VAL A 458 19.34 0.26 6.37
N TRP A 459 18.78 -0.13 7.51
CA TRP A 459 19.29 -1.19 8.37
C TRP A 459 18.18 -1.72 9.27
N SER A 460 18.09 -3.05 9.35
CA SER A 460 17.16 -3.80 10.19
C SER A 460 17.97 -4.58 11.23
N PRO A 461 18.25 -4.02 12.42
CA PRO A 461 19.11 -4.65 13.41
C PRO A 461 18.49 -5.94 13.95
N ASP A 462 19.23 -7.04 13.97
CA ASP A 462 18.86 -8.25 14.70
C ASP A 462 20.09 -9.15 14.92
N PRO A 463 20.88 -8.91 15.99
CA PRO A 463 22.09 -9.65 16.33
C PRO A 463 21.90 -11.16 16.55
N ASP A 464 20.67 -11.64 16.77
CA ASP A 464 20.35 -13.04 17.02
C ASP A 464 19.64 -13.65 15.79
N ASP A 465 20.21 -13.45 14.60
CA ASP A 465 19.60 -13.76 13.30
C ASP A 465 19.36 -15.24 12.99
N GLY A 466 19.75 -16.13 13.91
CA GLY A 466 19.67 -17.58 13.71
C GLY A 466 20.54 -18.09 12.56
N GLY A 467 21.51 -17.32 12.08
CA GLY A 467 22.40 -17.65 10.97
C GLY A 467 21.84 -17.38 9.57
N MET A 468 20.79 -16.57 9.44
CA MET A 468 20.23 -16.15 8.14
C MET A 468 21.22 -15.29 7.33
N GLY A 469 22.11 -14.57 8.01
CA GLY A 469 23.11 -13.67 7.43
C GLY A 469 22.57 -12.25 7.18
N ASP A 470 23.43 -11.25 7.38
CA ASP A 470 23.08 -9.82 7.30
C ASP A 470 22.48 -9.40 5.93
N ALA A 471 22.95 -10.02 4.84
CA ALA A 471 22.54 -9.70 3.48
C ALA A 471 21.07 -10.05 3.16
N VAL A 472 20.40 -10.82 4.01
CA VAL A 472 18.99 -11.22 3.84
C VAL A 472 18.03 -10.13 4.36
N ARG A 473 18.54 -9.11 5.07
CA ARG A 473 17.69 -8.22 5.90
C ARG A 473 17.77 -6.75 5.55
N PHE A 474 18.84 -6.33 4.92
CA PHE A 474 19.04 -4.95 4.47
C PHE A 474 20.08 -4.89 3.36
N ASP A 475 20.11 -3.78 2.64
CA ASP A 475 21.07 -3.52 1.57
C ASP A 475 22.31 -2.86 2.18
N ILE A 476 23.47 -3.48 2.03
CA ILE A 476 24.74 -2.96 2.57
C ILE A 476 25.09 -1.60 1.95
N GLY A 477 24.73 -1.37 0.68
CA GLY A 477 24.91 -0.08 0.02
C GLY A 477 24.05 1.02 0.64
N TYR A 478 22.80 0.72 1.01
CA TYR A 478 21.93 1.66 1.73
C TYR A 478 22.44 1.95 3.14
N ALA A 479 22.85 0.91 3.87
CA ALA A 479 23.45 1.04 5.19
C ALA A 479 24.71 1.92 5.16
N ARG A 480 25.60 1.73 4.17
CA ARG A 480 26.83 2.53 4.04
C ARG A 480 26.55 3.99 3.72
N GLN A 481 25.55 4.29 2.89
CA GLN A 481 25.11 5.66 2.64
C GLN A 481 24.56 6.33 3.91
N TRP A 482 23.84 5.57 4.75
CA TRP A 482 23.45 6.10 6.05
C TRP A 482 24.66 6.33 6.98
N LEU A 483 25.67 5.47 6.96
CA LEU A 483 26.90 5.69 7.72
C LEU A 483 27.62 6.98 7.31
N ASP A 484 27.65 7.31 6.01
CA ASP A 484 28.17 8.60 5.53
C ASP A 484 27.41 9.77 6.18
N ALA A 485 26.07 9.74 6.18
CA ALA A 485 25.23 10.73 6.83
C ALA A 485 25.50 10.80 8.35
N ALA A 486 25.61 9.66 9.02
CA ALA A 486 25.87 9.58 10.46
C ALA A 486 27.22 10.21 10.86
N VAL A 487 28.26 10.04 10.04
CA VAL A 487 29.57 10.70 10.22
C VAL A 487 29.45 12.21 10.09
N ASP A 488 28.73 12.67 9.07
CA ASP A 488 28.51 14.08 8.80
C ASP A 488 27.68 14.75 9.89
N ASP A 489 26.76 14.02 10.51
CA ASP A 489 25.93 14.51 11.62
C ASP A 489 26.63 14.43 12.98
N GLY A 490 27.71 13.66 13.08
CA GLY A 490 28.49 13.49 14.30
C GLY A 490 27.90 12.47 15.25
N LEU A 491 27.18 11.46 14.74
CA LEU A 491 26.54 10.42 15.55
C LEU A 491 27.62 9.59 16.27
N PRO A 492 27.50 9.35 17.60
CA PRO A 492 28.49 8.59 18.32
C PRO A 492 28.62 7.14 17.85
N ARG A 493 29.84 6.61 17.84
CA ARG A 493 30.12 5.21 17.46
C ARG A 493 29.32 4.21 18.32
N GLU A 494 29.18 4.49 19.60
CA GLU A 494 28.51 3.60 20.57
C GLU A 494 26.98 3.80 20.64
N ALA A 495 26.41 4.58 19.70
CA ALA A 495 24.98 4.84 19.66
C ALA A 495 24.19 3.52 19.62
N VAL A 496 23.10 3.50 20.39
CA VAL A 496 22.06 2.46 20.30
C VAL A 496 21.20 2.80 19.09
N VAL A 497 20.92 1.81 18.27
CA VAL A 497 20.11 1.99 17.06
C VAL A 497 18.87 1.14 17.18
N VAL A 498 17.72 1.77 16.95
CA VAL A 498 16.41 1.14 16.86
C VAL A 498 16.02 1.14 15.39
N GLY A 499 15.91 -0.04 14.78
CA GLY A 499 15.34 -0.20 13.45
C GLY A 499 13.82 -0.22 13.49
N ALA A 500 13.18 0.36 12.48
CA ALA A 500 11.75 0.22 12.24
C ALA A 500 11.38 -1.25 11.95
N HIS A 501 12.32 -2.00 11.39
CA HIS A 501 12.23 -3.42 11.13
C HIS A 501 13.36 -4.20 11.83
N GLY A 502 13.17 -5.50 11.96
CA GLY A 502 14.18 -6.45 12.43
C GLY A 502 13.63 -7.87 12.43
N GLY A 503 14.25 -8.74 13.22
CA GLY A 503 13.86 -10.15 13.36
C GLY A 503 13.48 -10.48 14.80
N ASN A 504 14.39 -11.11 15.54
CA ASN A 504 14.17 -11.45 16.96
C ASN A 504 14.27 -10.23 17.87
N THR A 505 15.10 -9.26 17.51
CA THR A 505 15.16 -7.92 18.10
C THR A 505 15.15 -6.87 16.98
N THR A 506 15.04 -5.61 17.35
CA THR A 506 15.16 -4.44 16.45
C THR A 506 16.15 -3.40 16.98
N ILE A 507 16.93 -3.78 18.01
CA ILE A 507 17.85 -2.89 18.71
C ILE A 507 19.25 -3.50 18.70
N ASP A 508 20.23 -2.71 18.29
CA ASP A 508 21.66 -3.07 18.32
C ASP A 508 22.53 -1.80 18.47
N LYS A 509 23.85 -1.95 18.45
CA LYS A 509 24.83 -0.86 18.45
C LYS A 509 25.23 -0.49 17.03
N LEU A 510 25.43 0.81 16.77
CA LEU A 510 25.99 1.28 15.51
C LEU A 510 27.35 0.61 15.18
N GLU A 511 28.14 0.31 16.21
CA GLU A 511 29.39 -0.44 16.08
C GLU A 511 29.21 -1.81 15.42
N SER A 512 28.10 -2.51 15.66
CA SER A 512 27.77 -3.77 14.99
C SER A 512 27.64 -3.55 13.48
N LEU A 513 26.88 -2.52 13.05
CA LEU A 513 26.76 -2.19 11.63
C LEU A 513 28.10 -1.78 11.00
N ILE A 514 28.91 -1.01 11.73
CA ILE A 514 30.25 -0.61 11.29
C ILE A 514 31.12 -1.85 11.03
N ALA A 515 31.08 -2.84 11.93
CA ALA A 515 31.80 -4.10 11.77
C ALA A 515 31.27 -4.93 10.59
N ILE A 516 29.94 -5.08 10.47
CA ILE A 516 29.28 -5.83 9.38
C ILE A 516 29.65 -5.25 8.01
N THR A 517 29.61 -3.92 7.89
CA THR A 517 29.86 -3.22 6.62
C THR A 517 31.35 -3.02 6.32
N GLY A 518 32.24 -3.24 7.30
CA GLY A 518 33.66 -2.90 7.20
C GLY A 518 33.89 -1.41 6.93
N TYR A 519 33.01 -0.53 7.43
CA TYR A 519 33.09 0.91 7.19
C TYR A 519 34.12 1.55 8.15
N GLU A 520 34.99 2.42 7.64
CA GLU A 520 35.95 3.16 8.47
C GLU A 520 35.26 4.36 9.16
N TYR A 521 34.59 4.09 10.29
CA TYR A 521 33.87 5.13 11.02
C TYR A 521 34.83 5.91 11.97
N PRO A 522 34.81 7.25 12.04
CA PRO A 522 35.66 8.02 12.95
C PRO A 522 35.27 7.80 14.41
N ASP A 523 36.20 7.98 15.36
CA ASP A 523 35.93 7.83 16.79
C ASP A 523 35.13 9.02 17.34
N LEU A 524 33.82 9.03 17.05
CA LEU A 524 32.89 10.07 17.44
C LEU A 524 32.22 9.70 18.78
N GLY A 525 32.37 10.55 19.79
CA GLY A 525 31.56 10.60 21.02
C GLY A 525 30.51 11.72 21.02
N THR A 526 29.73 11.84 22.10
CA THR A 526 28.58 12.78 22.22
C THR A 526 28.92 14.26 22.04
N LYS A 527 30.20 14.65 22.21
CA LYS A 527 30.69 16.02 21.99
C LYS A 527 30.93 16.39 20.52
N HIS A 528 30.97 15.42 19.62
CA HIS A 528 31.30 15.65 18.20
C HIS A 528 30.07 15.94 17.33
N TRP A 529 28.93 16.16 17.98
CA TRP A 529 27.67 16.40 17.34
C TRP A 529 27.64 17.68 16.49
N LYS A 530 27.16 17.58 15.25
CA LYS A 530 27.14 18.70 14.29
C LYS A 530 25.71 19.12 13.91
N ALA A 531 24.81 18.17 13.66
CA ALA A 531 23.52 18.42 13.03
C ALA A 531 22.47 19.05 13.95
N GLY A 532 21.97 20.24 13.64
CA GLY A 532 21.00 20.94 14.51
C GLY A 532 21.61 21.60 15.74
N GLY A 533 22.94 21.81 15.75
CA GLY A 533 23.68 22.48 16.81
C GLY A 533 23.99 21.59 18.02
N ALA A 534 24.73 22.11 19.01
CA ALA A 534 25.16 21.33 20.18
C ALA A 534 23.98 20.69 20.93
N LEU A 535 24.20 19.48 21.48
CA LEU A 535 23.22 18.79 22.34
C LEU A 535 22.91 19.59 23.61
N CYS A 536 23.89 20.36 24.09
CA CYS A 536 23.80 21.20 25.28
C CYS A 536 24.29 22.61 24.95
N ALA A 537 23.62 23.62 25.50
CA ALA A 537 24.22 24.95 25.59
C ALA A 537 25.23 24.92 26.75
N HIS A 538 26.43 24.36 26.53
CA HIS A 538 27.51 24.67 27.44
C HIS A 538 27.73 26.18 27.38
N GLN A 539 27.54 26.87 28.51
CA GLN A 539 28.13 28.20 28.70
C GLN A 539 29.60 28.04 28.29
N ARG A 540 30.01 28.73 27.23
CA ARG A 540 31.44 28.87 26.94
C ARG A 540 32.08 29.38 28.25
N PRO A 541 33.16 28.76 28.72
CA PRO A 541 33.88 29.29 29.87
C PRO A 541 34.30 30.75 29.66
#